data_AF-A0A1R4I2Y0-F1
#
_entry.id   AF-A0A1R4I2Y0-F1
#
_cell.length_a   1.000
_cell.length_b   1.000
_cell.length_c   1.000
_cell.angle_alpha   90.00
_cell.angle_beta   90.00
_cell.angle_gamma   90.00
#
_symmetry.space_group_name_H-M   'P 1'
#
loop_
_entity.id
_entity.type
_entity.pdbx_description
1 polymer ?
#
loop_
_entity_poly.entity_id
_entity_poly.type
_entity_poly.pdbx_seq_one_letter_code
_entity_poly.pdbx_strand_id
1 'polypeptide(L)'
;MNITHLEHTIIALIFQGLLWPFVGRWVAGSLIVAVFLGREIAQHEYAGGGSNEVWYLYGLFNHWTLDSFLDVAAPAAACCFIALIMPGGGLWKYVRARR
;
A
#
# COMPACT_ATOMS: atom_id res chain seq x y z
N MET A 1 10.88 18.88 1.56
CA MET A 1 9.88 18.11 2.32
C MET A 1 8.82 17.72 1.30
N ASN A 2 8.93 16.50 0.77
CA ASN A 2 8.32 16.15 -0.52
C ASN A 2 6.82 15.90 -0.35
N ILE A 3 6.01 16.61 -1.13
CA ILE A 3 4.54 16.52 -1.18
C ILE A 3 4.09 15.12 -1.66
N THR A 4 4.98 14.35 -2.28
CA THR A 4 4.75 13.01 -2.84
C THR A 4 4.24 12.00 -1.80
N HIS A 5 4.76 12.01 -0.57
CA HIS A 5 4.29 11.10 0.50
C HIS A 5 2.82 11.30 0.84
N LEU A 6 2.38 12.57 0.78
CA LEU A 6 1.00 12.96 1.07
C LEU A 6 0.08 12.53 -0.08
N GLU A 7 0.53 12.67 -1.33
CA GLU A 7 -0.20 12.17 -2.50
C GLU A 7 -0.37 10.64 -2.46
N HIS A 8 0.70 9.90 -2.19
CA HIS A 8 0.64 8.44 -2.02
C HIS A 8 -0.30 8.03 -0.89
N THR A 9 -0.27 8.78 0.23
CA THR A 9 -1.19 8.56 1.36
C THR A 9 -2.64 8.80 0.95
N ILE A 10 -2.95 9.90 0.26
CA ILE A 10 -4.31 10.20 -0.21
C ILE A 10 -4.81 9.12 -1.18
N ILE A 11 -3.98 8.73 -2.15
CA ILE A 11 -4.31 7.68 -3.11
C ILE A 11 -4.58 6.36 -2.38
N ALA A 12 -3.74 6.01 -1.40
CA ALA A 12 -3.92 4.81 -0.58
C ALA A 12 -5.28 4.79 0.13
N LEU A 13 -5.67 5.91 0.73
CA LEU A 13 -6.94 6.04 1.44
C LEU A 13 -8.16 5.95 0.51
N ILE A 14 -8.07 6.56 -0.68
CA ILE A 14 -9.13 6.47 -1.69
C ILE A 14 -9.33 5.01 -2.12
N PHE A 15 -8.25 4.32 -2.48
CA PHE A 15 -8.32 2.90 -2.88
C PHE A 15 -8.79 1.99 -1.74
N GLN A 16 -8.32 2.22 -0.51
CA GLN A 16 -8.81 1.48 0.64
C GLN A 16 -10.32 1.66 0.83
N GLY A 17 -10.84 2.88 0.68
CA GLY A 17 -12.27 3.17 0.75
C GLY A 17 -13.08 2.49 -0.37
N LEU A 18 -12.57 2.52 -1.61
CA LEU A 18 -13.22 1.90 -2.77
C LEU A 18 -13.25 0.36 -2.68
N LEU A 19 -12.17 -0.25 -2.21
CA LEU A 19 -12.05 -1.71 -2.09
C LEU A 19 -12.74 -2.26 -0.84
N TRP A 20 -12.89 -1.44 0.19
CA TRP A 20 -13.50 -1.84 1.46
C TRP A 20 -14.79 -2.64 1.33
N PRO A 21 -15.84 -2.24 0.59
CA PRO A 21 -17.09 -2.98 0.54
C PRO A 21 -16.93 -4.40 -0.04
N PHE A 22 -15.91 -4.64 -0.86
CA PHE A 22 -15.71 -5.91 -1.55
C PHE A 22 -14.83 -6.89 -0.76
N VAL A 23 -13.72 -6.41 -0.20
CA VAL A 23 -12.70 -7.26 0.44
C VAL A 23 -12.54 -7.01 1.95
N GLY A 24 -13.16 -5.95 2.46
CA GLY A 24 -13.05 -5.54 3.86
C GLY A 24 -11.90 -4.57 4.13
N ARG A 25 -12.03 -3.80 5.22
CA ARG A 25 -11.12 -2.68 5.59
C ARG A 25 -9.64 -3.04 5.68
N TRP A 26 -9.34 -4.25 6.18
CA TRP A 26 -7.98 -4.74 6.40
C TRP A 26 -7.33 -5.19 5.10
N VAL A 27 -8.06 -5.99 4.31
CA VAL A 27 -7.57 -6.52 3.03
C VAL A 27 -7.39 -5.37 2.04
N ALA A 28 -8.37 -4.45 1.97
CA ALA A 28 -8.30 -3.26 1.13
C ALA A 28 -7.04 -2.41 1.41
N GLY A 29 -6.73 -2.16 2.68
CA GLY A 29 -5.52 -1.44 3.08
C GLY A 29 -4.23 -2.20 2.76
N SER A 30 -4.19 -3.50 3.02
CA SER A 30 -3.00 -4.31 2.72
C SER A 30 -2.69 -4.40 1.22
N LEU A 31 -3.72 -4.48 0.37
CA LEU A 31 -3.55 -4.58 -1.08
C LEU A 31 -2.90 -3.33 -1.66
N ILE A 32 -3.39 -2.15 -1.29
CA ILE A 32 -2.85 -0.91 -1.84
C ILE A 32 -1.42 -0.62 -1.32
N VAL A 33 -1.13 -0.97 -0.07
CA VAL A 33 0.24 -0.90 0.48
C VAL A 33 1.18 -1.83 -0.27
N ALA A 34 0.73 -3.05 -0.59
CA ALA A 34 1.53 -4.00 -1.38
C ALA A 34 1.82 -3.48 -2.80
N VAL A 35 0.87 -2.76 -3.43
CA VAL A 35 1.09 -2.11 -4.73
C VAL A 35 2.16 -1.02 -4.63
N PHE A 36 2.12 -0.16 -3.60
CA PHE A 36 3.15 0.87 -3.41
C PHE A 36 4.52 0.27 -3.11
N LEU A 37 4.58 -0.78 -2.30
CA LEU A 37 5.81 -1.52 -2.06
C LEU A 37 6.38 -2.11 -3.36
N GLY A 38 5.54 -2.73 -4.19
CA GLY A 38 5.95 -3.27 -5.49
C GLY A 38 6.45 -2.18 -6.45
N ARG A 39 5.84 -0.98 -6.42
CA ARG A 39 6.31 0.17 -7.21
C ARG A 39 7.73 0.59 -6.82
N GLU A 40 8.03 0.72 -5.52
CA GLU A 40 9.37 1.09 -5.05
C GLU A 40 10.40 0.01 -5.37
N ILE A 41 10.05 -1.28 -5.21
CA ILE A 41 10.92 -2.41 -5.60
C ILE A 41 11.29 -2.31 -7.08
N ALA A 42 10.30 -2.10 -7.95
CA ALA A 42 10.54 -1.95 -9.39
C ALA A 42 11.44 -0.75 -9.69
N GLN A 43 11.24 0.39 -9.03
CA GLN A 43 12.09 1.58 -9.21
C GLN A 43 13.55 1.32 -8.80
N HIS A 44 13.78 0.57 -7.71
CA HIS A 44 15.12 0.18 -7.29
C HIS A 44 15.76 -0.87 -8.22
N GLU A 45 14.97 -1.77 -8.81
CA GLU A 45 15.44 -2.69 -9.86
C GLU A 45 15.85 -1.93 -11.13
N TYR A 46 15.05 -0.96 -11.57
CA TYR A 46 15.41 -0.10 -12.70
C TYR A 46 16.67 0.71 -12.45
N ALA A 47 16.88 1.22 -11.24
CA ALA A 47 18.11 1.93 -10.88
C ALA A 47 19.35 1.02 -10.95
N GLY A 48 19.19 -0.29 -10.76
CA GLY A 48 20.26 -1.28 -10.88
C GLY A 48 20.56 -1.77 -12.30
N GLY A 49 19.84 -1.30 -13.31
CA GLY A 49 19.98 -1.76 -14.71
C GLY A 49 18.75 -2.45 -15.29
N GLY A 50 17.67 -2.60 -14.50
CA GLY A 50 16.42 -3.23 -14.93
C GLY A 50 16.26 -4.66 -14.41
N SER A 51 15.01 -5.13 -14.37
CA SER A 51 14.62 -6.42 -13.76
C SER A 51 15.26 -7.66 -14.39
N ASN A 52 15.79 -7.56 -15.61
CA ASN A 52 16.49 -8.67 -16.29
C ASN A 52 17.99 -8.74 -15.95
N GLU A 53 18.56 -7.65 -15.42
CA GLU A 53 19.99 -7.53 -15.11
C GLU A 53 20.28 -7.76 -13.62
N VAL A 54 19.26 -7.55 -12.77
CA VAL A 54 19.39 -7.64 -11.32
C VAL A 54 18.73 -8.90 -10.78
N TRP A 55 19.21 -9.38 -9.63
CA TRP A 55 18.63 -10.54 -8.96
C TRP A 55 17.21 -10.24 -8.43
N TYR A 56 16.41 -11.29 -8.24
CA TYR A 56 14.96 -11.18 -7.99
C TYR A 56 14.54 -10.34 -6.76
N LEU A 57 15.37 -10.17 -5.73
CA LEU A 57 15.06 -9.27 -4.60
C LEU A 57 16.04 -8.09 -4.53
N TYR A 58 16.70 -7.73 -5.63
CA TYR A 58 17.64 -6.61 -5.67
C TYR A 58 16.97 -5.31 -5.24
N GLY A 59 15.77 -5.04 -5.76
CA GLY A 59 14.99 -3.87 -5.40
C GLY A 59 14.48 -3.86 -3.96
N LEU A 60 14.50 -5.00 -3.26
CA LEU A 60 14.08 -5.09 -1.85
C LEU A 60 15.20 -4.70 -0.87
N PHE A 61 16.47 -4.87 -1.26
CA PHE A 61 17.61 -4.66 -0.35
C PHE A 61 18.53 -3.51 -0.77
N ASN A 62 18.53 -3.12 -2.05
CA ASN A 62 19.46 -2.11 -2.56
C ASN A 62 18.76 -0.80 -2.89
N HIS A 63 19.49 0.32 -2.75
CA HIS A 63 19.06 1.67 -3.11
C HIS A 63 17.89 2.28 -2.31
N TRP A 64 17.50 1.65 -1.20
CA TRP A 64 16.48 2.21 -0.32
C TRP A 64 16.93 3.52 0.30
N THR A 65 16.13 4.56 0.09
CA THR A 65 16.30 5.86 0.73
C THR A 65 15.22 6.05 1.80
N LEU A 66 15.47 6.98 2.73
CA LEU A 66 14.47 7.35 3.73
C LEU A 66 13.17 7.85 3.06
N ASP A 67 13.28 8.49 1.89
CA ASP A 67 12.13 8.97 1.11
C ASP A 67 11.29 7.79 0.60
N SER A 68 11.91 6.83 -0.11
CA SER A 68 11.24 5.60 -0.57
C SER A 68 10.59 4.80 0.56
N PHE A 69 11.22 4.77 1.74
CA PHE A 69 10.62 4.12 2.90
C PHE A 69 9.35 4.85 3.39
N LEU A 70 9.36 6.18 3.41
CA LEU A 70 8.20 6.99 3.80
C LEU A 70 7.07 6.88 2.78
N ASP A 71 7.37 6.70 1.50
CA ASP A 71 6.37 6.53 0.43
C ASP A 71 5.55 5.23 0.60
N VAL A 72 6.06 4.24 1.35
CA VAL A 72 5.34 3.00 1.69
C VAL A 72 4.82 3.03 3.13
N ALA A 73 5.62 3.51 4.08
CA ALA A 73 5.28 3.50 5.50
C ALA A 73 4.15 4.49 5.84
N ALA A 74 4.14 5.69 5.24
CA ALA A 74 3.09 6.68 5.47
C ALA A 74 1.70 6.17 5.02
N PRO A 75 1.50 5.66 3.78
CA PRO A 75 0.22 5.08 3.40
C PRO A 75 -0.12 3.84 4.23
N ALA A 76 0.86 3.00 4.61
CA ALA A 76 0.60 1.85 5.47
C ALA A 76 0.08 2.25 6.86
N ALA A 77 0.69 3.25 7.49
CA ALA A 77 0.26 3.78 8.77
C ALA A 77 -1.13 4.42 8.68
N ALA A 78 -1.39 5.21 7.64
CA ALA A 78 -2.69 5.82 7.41
C ALA A 78 -3.79 4.77 7.17
N CYS A 79 -3.50 3.76 6.34
CA CYS A 79 -4.44 2.68 6.08
C CYS A 79 -4.74 1.84 7.32
N CYS A 80 -3.72 1.58 8.15
CA CYS A 80 -3.87 0.91 9.44
C CYS A 80 -4.74 1.72 10.40
N PHE A 81 -4.48 3.03 10.50
CA PHE A 81 -5.24 3.94 11.35
C PHE A 81 -6.73 4.00 10.96
N ILE A 82 -7.04 4.13 9.67
CA ILE A 82 -8.42 4.10 9.15
C ILE A 82 -9.06 2.72 9.39
N ALA A 83 -8.31 1.64 9.16
CA ALA A 83 -8.79 0.30 9.43
C ALA A 83 -9.05 0.07 10.92
N LEU A 84 -8.36 0.76 11.84
CA LEU A 84 -8.61 0.64 13.29
C LEU A 84 -9.87 1.41 13.72
N ILE A 85 -9.97 2.68 13.30
CA ILE A 85 -11.03 3.59 13.75
C ILE A 85 -12.38 3.19 13.18
N MET A 86 -12.41 2.75 11.93
CA MET A 86 -13.69 2.59 11.30
C MET A 86 -14.28 1.19 11.55
N PRO A 87 -15.57 1.11 11.92
CA PRO A 87 -16.22 -0.17 12.21
C PRO A 87 -16.24 -1.07 10.97
N GLY A 88 -16.14 -2.39 11.17
CA GLY A 88 -16.29 -3.36 10.09
C GLY A 88 -17.57 -3.06 9.29
N GLY A 89 -17.40 -2.73 8.01
CA GLY A 89 -18.44 -2.09 7.20
C GLY A 89 -19.78 -2.83 7.24
N GLY A 90 -20.88 -2.08 7.27
CA GLY A 90 -22.24 -2.65 7.36
C GLY A 90 -22.54 -3.68 6.27
N LEU A 91 -21.99 -3.50 5.06
CA LEU A 91 -22.10 -4.45 3.95
C LEU A 91 -21.42 -5.80 4.26
N TRP A 92 -20.27 -5.79 4.93
CA TRP A 92 -19.57 -7.02 5.35
C TRP A 92 -20.33 -7.76 6.45
N LYS A 93 -20.94 -7.02 7.39
CA LYS A 93 -21.85 -7.62 8.38
C LYS A 93 -23.07 -8.25 7.69
N TYR A 94 -23.63 -7.59 6.68
CA TYR A 94 -24.76 -8.09 5.89
C TYR A 94 -24.41 -9.34 5.07
N VAL A 95 -23.26 -9.34 4.41
CA VAL A 95 -22.75 -10.47 3.61
C VAL A 95 -22.39 -11.66 4.51
N ARG A 96 -21.74 -11.41 5.66
CA ARG A 96 -21.42 -12.46 6.64
C ARG A 96 -22.68 -13.05 7.29
N ALA A 97 -23.71 -12.25 7.53
CA ALA A 97 -24.98 -12.71 8.10
C ALA A 97 -25.82 -13.56 7.13
N ARG A 98 -25.49 -13.59 5.82
CA ARG A 98 -26.16 -14.40 4.80
C ARG A 98 -25.43 -15.70 4.42
N ARG A 99 -24.25 -15.94 4.99
CA ARG A 99 -23.53 -17.23 4.89
C ARG A 99 -23.77 -18.04 6.16
#